data_AF-A0A7H8N3I0-F1
#
_entry.id   AF-A0A7H8N3I0-F1
#
_cell.length_a   1.000
_cell.length_b   1.000
_cell.length_c   1.000
_cell.angle_alpha   90.00
_cell.angle_beta   90.00
_cell.angle_gamma   90.00
#
_symmetry.space_group_name_H-M   'P 1'
#
loop_
_entity.id
_entity.type
_entity.pdbx_description
1 polymer ?
#
loop_
_entity_poly.entity_id
_entity_poly.type
_entity_poly.pdbx_seq_one_letter_code
_entity_poly.pdbx_strand_id
1 'polypeptide(L)'
;MADRNLFGGTPADVAENEAGVRVAGGVGLVWEGPEDTAEQVTDLVDVSGTPITQLVADERGVLAPFWGPPDGREALWVDFGVGRMKLTSCTIGERLKAHLEQFDPHSSKQYTDEQLTGYIPRRGARINTPAGEKWVAFQVPDLVDDRGDEGLVLALETAGSTPSGARLFTRLYNTGALHVEPNGAHVPLAIGQWEKASPNDTALSISKGRTSTPSVFRVRADGRLEAAGAVSAPNIGTARLFSGPVAPTNPKVGDVWVQYVA
;
A
#
# COMPACT_ATOMS: atom_id res chain seq x y z
N MET A 1 -12.66 -27.12 -14.44
CA MET A 1 -13.65 -27.00 -15.53
C MET A 1 -13.75 -25.52 -15.84
N ALA A 2 -13.78 -25.11 -17.10
CA ALA A 2 -14.10 -23.72 -17.44
C ALA A 2 -15.40 -23.28 -16.74
N ASP A 3 -15.58 -21.98 -16.48
CA ASP A 3 -16.75 -21.38 -15.78
C ASP A 3 -18.09 -21.72 -16.48
N ARG A 4 -18.54 -22.97 -16.34
CA ARG A 4 -19.85 -23.44 -16.79
C ARG A 4 -20.79 -23.40 -15.61
N ASN A 5 -21.93 -22.78 -15.80
CA ASN A 5 -23.01 -22.77 -14.82
C ASN A 5 -23.92 -23.98 -15.03
N LEU A 6 -24.47 -24.52 -13.94
CA LEU A 6 -25.45 -25.61 -14.00
C LEU A 6 -26.85 -25.02 -14.18
N PHE A 7 -27.64 -25.66 -15.03
CA PHE A 7 -29.03 -25.33 -15.34
C PHE A 7 -29.89 -26.59 -15.27
N GLY A 8 -31.21 -26.43 -15.15
CA GLY A 8 -32.14 -27.56 -15.12
C GLY A 8 -32.13 -28.31 -13.78
N GLY A 9 -32.89 -29.40 -13.73
CA GLY A 9 -32.97 -30.27 -12.56
C GLY A 9 -33.89 -29.77 -11.45
N THR A 10 -34.53 -28.60 -11.59
CA THR A 10 -35.54 -28.13 -10.64
C THR A 10 -36.95 -28.43 -11.16
N PRO A 11 -37.96 -28.52 -10.26
CA PRO A 11 -39.35 -28.73 -10.68
C PRO A 11 -39.96 -27.63 -11.56
N ALA A 12 -39.28 -26.49 -11.69
CA ALA A 12 -39.68 -25.35 -12.53
C ALA A 12 -39.06 -25.43 -13.94
N ASP A 13 -38.07 -26.27 -14.16
CA ASP A 13 -37.39 -26.41 -15.45
C ASP A 13 -38.09 -27.50 -16.27
N VAL A 14 -39.14 -27.11 -16.99
CA VAL A 14 -40.04 -28.05 -17.67
C VAL A 14 -40.22 -27.71 -19.15
N ALA A 15 -40.46 -28.74 -19.95
CA ALA A 15 -40.99 -28.60 -21.29
C ALA A 15 -42.52 -28.50 -21.21
N GLU A 16 -43.09 -27.41 -21.69
CA GLU A 16 -44.53 -27.18 -21.71
C GLU A 16 -45.03 -26.86 -23.11
N ASN A 17 -46.30 -27.16 -23.38
CA ASN A 17 -46.98 -26.75 -24.60
C ASN A 17 -47.75 -25.42 -24.39
N GLU A 18 -48.43 -24.94 -25.43
CA GLU A 18 -49.20 -23.67 -25.40
C GLU A 18 -50.31 -23.65 -24.33
N ALA A 19 -50.75 -24.82 -23.88
CA ALA A 19 -51.76 -24.97 -22.82
C ALA A 19 -51.16 -25.08 -21.40
N GLY A 20 -49.83 -24.95 -21.25
CA GLY A 20 -49.11 -25.13 -19.99
C GLY A 20 -49.06 -26.59 -19.52
N VAL A 21 -49.29 -27.55 -20.41
CA VAL A 21 -49.20 -28.97 -20.10
C VAL A 21 -47.77 -29.45 -20.35
N ARG A 22 -47.22 -30.18 -19.37
CA ARG A 22 -45.88 -30.76 -19.49
C ARG A 22 -45.79 -31.76 -20.63
N VAL A 23 -44.72 -31.68 -21.41
CA VAL A 23 -44.48 -32.50 -22.60
C VAL A 23 -43.34 -33.48 -22.32
N ALA A 24 -43.70 -34.73 -22.06
CA ALA A 24 -42.73 -35.81 -21.91
C ALA A 24 -41.95 -36.02 -23.23
N GLY A 25 -40.62 -36.14 -23.14
CA GLY A 25 -39.76 -36.29 -24.34
C GLY A 25 -39.67 -35.04 -25.21
N GLY A 26 -40.15 -33.88 -24.75
CA GLY A 26 -40.04 -32.62 -25.48
C GLY A 26 -38.58 -32.28 -25.78
N VAL A 27 -38.29 -31.93 -27.03
CA VAL A 27 -36.95 -31.54 -27.48
C VAL A 27 -36.85 -30.03 -27.51
N GLY A 28 -35.87 -29.49 -26.79
CA GLY A 28 -35.66 -28.05 -26.65
C GLY A 28 -34.33 -27.60 -27.25
N LEU A 29 -34.36 -26.48 -27.98
CA LEU A 29 -33.15 -25.78 -28.44
C LEU A 29 -32.84 -24.63 -27.48
N VAL A 30 -31.55 -24.38 -27.26
CA VAL A 30 -31.08 -23.36 -26.31
C VAL A 30 -30.58 -22.13 -27.07
N TRP A 31 -30.86 -20.95 -26.54
CA TRP A 31 -30.64 -19.66 -27.16
C TRP A 31 -30.01 -18.66 -26.18
N GLU A 32 -29.29 -17.68 -26.72
CA GLU A 32 -28.62 -16.63 -25.93
C GLU A 32 -29.57 -15.57 -25.37
N GLY A 33 -30.78 -15.46 -25.93
CA GLY A 33 -31.73 -14.39 -25.62
C GLY A 33 -33.16 -14.73 -26.04
N PRO A 34 -34.14 -13.94 -25.58
CA PRO A 34 -35.56 -14.14 -25.91
C PRO A 34 -35.91 -13.71 -27.33
N GLU A 35 -35.10 -12.87 -27.99
CA GLU A 35 -35.41 -12.26 -29.28
C GLU A 35 -35.19 -13.24 -30.44
N ASP A 36 -36.01 -13.21 -31.48
CA ASP A 36 -35.88 -14.10 -32.64
C ASP A 36 -34.49 -14.06 -33.31
N THR A 37 -33.76 -12.96 -33.16
CA THR A 37 -32.39 -12.78 -33.67
C THR A 37 -31.29 -13.40 -32.81
N ALA A 38 -31.61 -13.91 -31.61
CA ALA A 38 -30.59 -14.48 -30.73
C ALA A 38 -29.96 -15.74 -31.34
N GLU A 39 -28.69 -15.95 -31.06
CA GLU A 39 -27.96 -17.10 -31.56
C GLU A 39 -28.31 -18.36 -30.77
N GLN A 40 -28.22 -19.51 -31.44
CA GLN A 40 -28.41 -20.79 -30.79
C GLN A 40 -27.13 -21.17 -30.03
N VAL A 41 -27.28 -21.55 -28.77
CA VAL A 41 -26.19 -22.10 -27.95
C VAL A 41 -26.08 -23.59 -28.21
N THR A 42 -24.99 -24.01 -28.84
CA THR A 42 -24.72 -25.44 -29.15
C THR A 42 -23.65 -26.07 -28.27
N ASP A 43 -22.89 -25.26 -27.52
CA ASP A 43 -21.83 -25.74 -26.61
C ASP A 43 -22.40 -26.05 -25.22
N LEU A 44 -23.20 -27.11 -25.14
CA LEU A 44 -23.80 -27.60 -23.90
C LEU A 44 -23.21 -28.97 -23.56
N VAL A 45 -23.26 -29.32 -22.27
CA VAL A 45 -22.69 -30.57 -21.78
C VAL A 45 -23.62 -31.19 -20.74
N ASP A 46 -23.83 -32.50 -20.77
CA ASP A 46 -24.55 -33.20 -19.72
C ASP A 46 -23.76 -33.21 -18.39
N VAL A 47 -24.38 -33.67 -17.30
CA VAL A 47 -23.71 -33.76 -15.99
C VAL A 47 -22.47 -34.66 -15.95
N SER A 48 -22.31 -35.55 -16.93
CA SER A 48 -21.18 -36.47 -17.04
C SER A 48 -20.03 -35.90 -17.87
N GLY A 49 -20.20 -34.74 -18.51
CA GLY A 49 -19.19 -34.15 -19.38
C GLY A 49 -19.38 -34.46 -20.87
N THR A 50 -20.47 -35.12 -21.27
CA THR A 50 -20.76 -35.44 -22.67
C THR A 50 -21.38 -34.23 -23.37
N PRO A 51 -20.86 -33.80 -24.54
CA PRO A 51 -21.48 -32.74 -25.32
C PRO A 51 -22.91 -33.08 -25.73
N ILE A 52 -23.81 -32.10 -25.60
CA ILE A 52 -25.20 -32.16 -26.06
C ILE A 52 -25.51 -30.90 -26.89
N THR A 53 -26.41 -31.00 -27.86
CA THR A 53 -26.80 -29.86 -28.73
C THR A 53 -28.27 -29.47 -28.57
N GLN A 54 -29.03 -30.30 -27.87
CA GLN A 54 -30.45 -30.13 -27.58
C GLN A 54 -30.76 -30.71 -26.20
N LEU A 55 -31.80 -30.19 -25.58
CA LEU A 55 -32.31 -30.71 -24.31
C LEU A 55 -33.48 -31.65 -24.60
N VAL A 56 -33.61 -32.71 -23.80
CA VAL A 56 -34.73 -33.63 -23.88
C VAL A 56 -35.36 -33.74 -22.50
N ALA A 57 -36.64 -33.41 -22.41
CA ALA A 57 -37.38 -33.56 -21.17
C ALA A 57 -37.66 -35.03 -20.85
N ASP A 58 -37.66 -35.38 -19.57
CA ASP A 58 -37.92 -36.73 -19.10
C ASP A 58 -39.41 -37.14 -19.26
N GLU A 59 -39.78 -38.32 -18.74
CA GLU A 59 -41.15 -38.83 -18.76
C GLU A 59 -42.18 -37.94 -18.03
N ARG A 60 -41.70 -37.01 -17.19
CA ARG A 60 -42.52 -36.05 -16.44
C ARG A 60 -42.50 -34.65 -17.07
N GLY A 61 -41.82 -34.50 -18.21
CA GLY A 61 -41.61 -33.21 -18.87
C GLY A 61 -40.63 -32.30 -18.13
N VAL A 62 -39.77 -32.85 -17.26
CA VAL A 62 -38.75 -32.10 -16.51
C VAL A 62 -37.41 -32.19 -17.23
N LEU A 63 -36.65 -31.10 -17.24
CA LEU A 63 -35.31 -31.07 -17.78
C LEU A 63 -34.31 -31.64 -16.78
N ALA A 64 -33.53 -32.62 -17.22
CA ALA A 64 -32.37 -33.09 -16.47
C ALA A 64 -31.36 -31.93 -16.30
N PRO A 65 -30.56 -31.93 -15.22
CA PRO A 65 -29.51 -30.95 -15.07
C PRO A 65 -28.49 -31.03 -16.22
N PHE A 66 -27.93 -29.89 -16.62
CA PHE A 66 -26.90 -29.80 -17.64
C PHE A 66 -26.01 -28.57 -17.41
N TRP A 67 -24.80 -28.61 -17.96
CA TRP A 67 -23.86 -27.51 -17.93
C TRP A 67 -24.03 -26.63 -19.18
N GLY A 68 -24.18 -25.32 -18.94
CA GLY A 68 -24.22 -24.30 -19.99
C GLY A 68 -22.85 -24.06 -20.65
N PRO A 69 -22.76 -23.06 -21.54
CA PRO A 69 -21.51 -22.70 -22.22
C PRO A 69 -20.41 -22.21 -21.25
N PRO A 70 -19.13 -22.28 -21.64
CA PRO A 70 -17.98 -21.97 -20.79
C PRO A 70 -17.68 -20.45 -20.73
N ASP A 71 -18.72 -19.65 -20.52
CA ASP A 71 -18.64 -18.18 -20.50
C ASP A 71 -19.29 -17.56 -19.25
N GLY A 72 -19.67 -18.39 -18.28
CA GLY A 72 -20.19 -17.96 -17.00
C GLY A 72 -21.58 -17.32 -17.03
N ARG A 73 -22.32 -17.37 -18.15
CA ARG A 73 -23.67 -16.76 -18.25
C ARG A 73 -24.66 -17.40 -17.28
N GLU A 74 -25.48 -16.57 -16.64
CA GLU A 74 -26.39 -17.02 -15.56
C GLU A 74 -27.82 -17.31 -16.04
N ALA A 75 -28.13 -16.97 -17.29
CA ALA A 75 -29.41 -17.20 -17.91
C ALA A 75 -29.25 -17.80 -19.30
N LEU A 76 -30.20 -18.66 -19.66
CA LEU A 76 -30.35 -19.27 -20.98
C LEU A 76 -31.83 -19.22 -21.36
N TRP A 77 -32.12 -19.31 -22.65
CA TRP A 77 -33.48 -19.39 -23.16
C TRP A 77 -33.69 -20.72 -23.87
N VAL A 78 -34.74 -21.45 -23.53
CA VAL A 78 -35.04 -22.75 -24.12
C VAL A 78 -36.36 -22.68 -24.85
N ASP A 79 -36.38 -23.19 -26.08
CA ASP A 79 -37.56 -23.25 -26.93
C ASP A 79 -37.96 -24.71 -27.20
N PHE A 80 -39.15 -25.10 -26.75
CA PHE A 80 -39.77 -26.41 -26.99
C PHE A 80 -40.80 -26.39 -28.13
N GLY A 81 -40.80 -25.34 -28.95
CA GLY A 81 -41.71 -25.15 -30.09
C GLY A 81 -42.90 -24.24 -29.81
N VAL A 82 -43.01 -23.67 -28.61
CA VAL A 82 -44.09 -22.76 -28.20
C VAL A 82 -43.60 -21.37 -27.80
N GLY A 83 -42.28 -21.15 -27.87
CA GLY A 83 -41.62 -19.91 -27.47
C GLY A 83 -40.48 -20.14 -26.50
N ARG A 84 -39.67 -19.09 -26.33
CA ARG A 84 -38.45 -19.12 -25.53
C ARG A 84 -38.72 -18.83 -24.06
N MET A 85 -38.44 -19.80 -23.21
CA MET A 85 -38.54 -19.69 -21.75
C MET A 85 -37.17 -19.49 -21.12
N LYS A 86 -37.08 -18.56 -20.16
CA LYS A 86 -35.82 -18.28 -19.46
C LYS A 86 -35.54 -19.35 -18.40
N LEU A 87 -34.39 -20.01 -18.52
CA LEU A 87 -33.78 -20.80 -17.44
C LEU A 87 -32.75 -19.95 -16.70
N THR A 88 -32.71 -20.08 -15.39
CA THR A 88 -31.72 -19.42 -14.52
C THR A 88 -30.83 -20.49 -13.91
N SER A 89 -29.54 -20.20 -13.80
CA SER A 89 -28.60 -21.16 -13.23
C SER A 89 -28.93 -21.49 -11.77
N CYS A 90 -28.86 -22.77 -11.41
CA CYS A 90 -29.07 -23.24 -10.05
C CYS A 90 -27.82 -23.11 -9.15
N THR A 91 -26.66 -22.75 -9.72
CA THR A 91 -25.39 -22.55 -8.99
C THR A 91 -25.10 -21.10 -8.60
N ILE A 92 -26.02 -20.15 -8.90
CA ILE A 92 -25.83 -18.72 -8.58
C ILE A 92 -25.63 -18.50 -7.07
N GLY A 93 -26.41 -19.16 -6.23
CA GLY A 93 -26.29 -19.04 -4.77
C GLY A 93 -24.95 -19.54 -4.23
N GLU A 94 -24.45 -20.64 -4.79
CA GLU A 94 -23.13 -21.20 -4.44
C GLU A 94 -21.99 -20.28 -4.87
N ARG A 95 -22.11 -19.69 -6.07
CA ARG A 95 -21.15 -18.68 -6.57
C ARG A 95 -21.17 -17.41 -5.72
N LEU A 96 -22.34 -16.89 -5.37
CA LEU A 96 -22.46 -15.73 -4.48
C LEU A 96 -21.80 -16.01 -3.13
N LYS A 97 -22.06 -17.19 -2.55
CA LYS A 97 -21.42 -17.60 -1.30
C LYS A 97 -19.90 -17.68 -1.44
N ALA A 98 -19.40 -18.36 -2.47
CA ALA A 98 -17.97 -18.45 -2.74
C ALA A 98 -17.35 -17.06 -2.92
N HIS A 99 -18.06 -16.14 -3.58
CA HIS A 99 -17.64 -14.76 -3.79
C HIS A 99 -17.59 -13.95 -2.49
N LEU A 100 -18.49 -14.21 -1.54
CA LEU A 100 -18.51 -13.56 -0.22
C LEU A 100 -17.43 -14.12 0.73
N GLU A 101 -17.08 -15.39 0.59
CA GLU A 101 -16.08 -16.08 1.43
C GLU A 101 -14.64 -15.89 0.93
N GLN A 102 -14.46 -15.52 -0.35
CA GLN A 102 -13.14 -15.26 -0.91
C GLN A 102 -12.51 -13.98 -0.36
N PHE A 103 -11.22 -14.05 -0.05
CA PHE A 103 -10.46 -12.92 0.50
C PHE A 103 -10.40 -11.71 -0.45
N ASP A 104 -10.34 -11.95 -1.76
CA ASP A 104 -10.24 -10.93 -2.80
C ASP A 104 -10.78 -11.44 -4.16
N PRO A 105 -12.12 -11.58 -4.31
CA PRO A 105 -12.75 -12.19 -5.49
C PRO A 105 -12.55 -11.39 -6.79
N HIS A 106 -12.07 -10.15 -6.68
CA HIS A 106 -11.80 -9.26 -7.81
C HIS A 106 -10.33 -8.84 -7.91
N SER A 107 -9.42 -9.47 -7.15
CA SER A 107 -7.98 -9.14 -7.13
C SER A 107 -7.68 -7.66 -6.80
N SER A 108 -8.63 -6.94 -6.21
CA SER A 108 -8.56 -5.51 -5.90
C SER A 108 -7.60 -5.20 -4.76
N LYS A 109 -7.51 -6.09 -3.77
CA LYS A 109 -6.57 -5.98 -2.64
C LYS A 109 -5.17 -6.33 -3.09
N GLN A 110 -5.02 -7.41 -3.86
CA GLN A 110 -3.72 -7.77 -4.46
C GLN A 110 -3.18 -6.63 -5.32
N TYR A 111 -4.01 -6.07 -6.20
CA TYR A 111 -3.64 -4.91 -7.02
C TYR A 111 -3.18 -3.72 -6.15
N THR A 112 -3.94 -3.39 -5.10
CA THR A 112 -3.60 -2.30 -4.18
C THR A 112 -2.27 -2.58 -3.44
N ASP A 113 -2.05 -3.80 -2.97
CA ASP A 113 -0.82 -4.22 -2.29
C ASP A 113 0.39 -4.15 -3.23
N GLU A 114 0.25 -4.57 -4.49
CA GLU A 114 1.30 -4.46 -5.50
C GLU A 114 1.67 -3.00 -5.77
N GLN A 115 0.69 -2.12 -5.91
CA GLN A 115 0.94 -0.68 -6.09
C GLN A 115 1.64 -0.09 -4.86
N LEU A 116 1.24 -0.44 -3.64
CA LEU A 116 1.81 0.12 -2.41
C LEU A 116 3.19 -0.47 -2.05
N THR A 117 3.54 -1.65 -2.56
CA THR A 117 4.84 -2.29 -2.31
C THR A 117 6.03 -1.46 -2.83
N GLY A 118 5.81 -0.60 -3.83
CA GLY A 118 6.83 0.33 -4.33
C GLY A 118 7.04 1.58 -3.47
N TYR A 119 6.10 1.91 -2.58
CA TYR A 119 6.10 3.19 -1.86
C TYR A 119 6.42 3.06 -0.38
N ILE A 120 6.18 1.89 0.23
CA ILE A 120 6.41 1.66 1.67
C ILE A 120 7.52 0.61 1.86
N PRO A 121 8.70 0.98 2.40
CA PRO A 121 9.77 0.03 2.63
C PRO A 121 9.35 -1.00 3.69
N ARG A 122 9.34 -2.27 3.29
CA ARG A 122 9.14 -3.41 4.19
C ARG A 122 10.46 -3.78 4.89
N ARG A 123 10.39 -4.55 5.96
CA ARG A 123 11.58 -5.05 6.68
C ARG A 123 12.52 -5.76 5.69
N GLY A 124 13.76 -5.27 5.58
CA GLY A 124 14.78 -5.81 4.68
C GLY A 124 14.71 -5.30 3.23
N ALA A 125 13.74 -4.47 2.86
CA ALA A 125 13.67 -3.85 1.55
C ALA A 125 14.79 -2.82 1.36
N ARG A 126 15.32 -2.75 0.13
CA ARG A 126 16.21 -1.67 -0.31
C ARG A 126 15.49 -0.82 -1.35
N ILE A 127 15.51 0.48 -1.17
CA ILE A 127 15.04 1.43 -2.16
C ILE A 127 16.26 1.94 -2.93
N ASN A 128 16.27 1.70 -4.23
CA ASN A 128 17.28 2.24 -5.14
C ASN A 128 16.63 3.40 -5.90
N THR A 129 17.09 4.62 -5.66
CA THR A 129 16.60 5.81 -6.37
C THR A 129 17.69 6.28 -7.34
N PRO A 130 17.37 6.51 -8.63
CA PRO A 130 18.32 7.09 -9.57
C PRO A 130 18.91 8.41 -9.07
N ALA A 131 20.16 8.68 -9.43
CA ALA A 131 20.82 9.92 -9.05
C ALA A 131 20.04 11.14 -9.58
N GLY A 132 19.67 12.06 -8.69
CA GLY A 132 18.91 13.27 -9.03
C GLY A 132 17.39 13.14 -8.86
N GLU A 133 16.87 11.95 -8.57
CA GLU A 133 15.45 11.73 -8.32
C GLU A 133 15.12 11.76 -6.82
N LYS A 134 13.89 12.18 -6.49
CA LYS A 134 13.38 12.17 -5.12
C LYS A 134 12.65 10.85 -4.89
N TRP A 135 13.02 10.12 -3.85
CA TRP A 135 12.29 8.91 -3.44
C TRP A 135 10.88 9.25 -2.94
N VAL A 136 10.77 10.26 -2.07
CA VAL A 136 9.48 10.81 -1.63
C VAL A 136 9.61 12.30 -1.42
N ALA A 137 8.57 13.06 -1.79
CA ALA A 137 8.48 14.49 -1.57
C ALA A 137 7.11 14.81 -0.96
N PHE A 138 7.13 15.48 0.19
CA PHE A 138 5.92 15.95 0.85
C PHE A 138 5.81 17.45 0.65
N GLN A 139 4.67 17.93 0.15
CA GLN A 139 4.34 19.34 0.13
C GLN A 139 3.40 19.61 1.31
N VAL A 140 3.90 20.31 2.32
CA VAL A 140 3.09 20.73 3.47
C VAL A 140 2.40 22.04 3.11
N PRO A 141 1.07 22.17 3.28
CA PRO A 141 0.36 23.42 3.07
C PRO A 141 0.87 24.54 3.99
N ASP A 142 0.70 25.80 3.56
CA ASP A 142 0.93 26.95 4.43
C ASP A 142 -0.01 26.91 5.64
N LEU A 143 0.52 27.26 6.82
CA LEU A 143 -0.14 27.19 8.13
C LEU A 143 -1.59 27.69 8.11
N VAL A 144 -2.52 26.84 8.55
CA VAL A 144 -3.88 27.25 8.94
C VAL A 144 -4.15 26.63 10.33
N ASP A 145 -4.00 27.47 11.36
CA ASP A 145 -4.40 27.30 12.78
C ASP A 145 -3.50 26.53 13.78
N ASP A 146 -3.47 27.10 15.01
CA ASP A 146 -2.71 26.81 16.24
C ASP A 146 -3.00 25.44 16.93
N ARG A 147 -2.99 24.31 16.21
CA ARG A 147 -3.08 22.97 16.82
C ARG A 147 -1.75 22.23 16.74
N GLY A 148 -1.23 21.81 17.91
CA GLY A 148 0.09 21.18 18.14
C GLY A 148 0.53 19.92 17.36
N ASP A 149 -0.11 19.58 16.24
CA ASP A 149 0.40 18.69 15.18
C ASP A 149 0.80 19.47 13.90
N GLU A 150 0.87 20.79 13.96
CA GLU A 150 1.31 21.68 12.88
C GLU A 150 2.66 21.29 12.26
N GLY A 151 2.70 21.20 10.94
CA GLY A 151 3.94 21.02 10.19
C GLY A 151 4.56 19.62 10.26
N LEU A 152 3.86 18.61 10.80
CA LEU A 152 4.33 17.23 10.81
C LEU A 152 4.44 16.67 9.37
N VAL A 153 5.66 16.28 8.96
CA VAL A 153 5.97 15.72 7.64
C VAL A 153 5.96 14.20 7.67
N LEU A 154 6.50 13.60 8.73
CA LEU A 154 6.59 12.15 8.89
C LEU A 154 6.57 11.79 10.37
N ALA A 155 5.82 10.74 10.73
CA ALA A 155 5.86 10.12 12.05
C ALA A 155 6.10 8.61 11.91
N LEU A 156 7.01 8.08 12.71
CA LEU A 156 7.28 6.65 12.84
C LEU A 156 6.84 6.20 14.23
N GLU A 157 5.70 5.53 14.32
CA GLU A 157 5.18 5.00 15.59
C GLU A 157 5.78 3.62 15.90
N THR A 158 5.95 3.32 17.20
CA THR A 158 6.32 1.99 17.68
C THR A 158 5.13 1.36 18.40
N ALA A 159 5.11 0.03 18.51
CA ALA A 159 4.05 -0.70 19.20
C ALA A 159 3.99 -0.44 20.73
N GLY A 160 5.03 0.18 21.29
CA GLY A 160 5.12 0.49 22.71
C GLY A 160 4.40 1.79 23.10
N SER A 161 4.06 1.90 24.38
CA SER A 161 3.48 3.10 24.98
C SER A 161 4.27 3.51 26.22
N THR A 162 4.27 4.80 26.56
CA THR A 162 4.78 5.29 27.84
C THR A 162 3.96 4.73 29.00
N PRO A 163 4.46 4.81 30.25
CA PRO A 163 3.66 4.49 31.44
C PRO A 163 2.36 5.29 31.56
N SER A 164 2.27 6.45 30.92
CA SER A 164 1.06 7.29 30.84
C SER A 164 0.11 6.91 29.69
N GLY A 165 0.42 5.86 28.92
CA GLY A 165 -0.39 5.39 27.80
C GLY A 165 -0.20 6.15 26.49
N ALA A 166 0.77 7.07 26.42
CA ALA A 166 1.08 7.77 25.18
C ALA A 166 1.85 6.85 24.23
N ARG A 167 1.50 6.88 22.94
CA ARG A 167 2.22 6.11 21.91
C ARG A 167 3.63 6.65 21.73
N LEU A 168 4.60 5.76 21.60
CA LEU A 168 6.00 6.11 21.35
C LEU A 168 6.23 6.30 19.85
N PHE A 169 6.80 7.43 19.44
CA PHE A 169 7.06 7.74 18.03
C PHE A 169 8.32 8.60 17.83
N THR A 170 8.84 8.65 16.58
CA THR A 170 9.80 9.65 16.08
C THR A 170 9.11 10.53 15.03
N ARG A 171 9.23 11.86 15.09
CA ARG A 171 8.58 12.79 14.15
C ARG A 171 9.59 13.69 13.42
N LEU A 172 9.24 14.11 12.20
CA LEU A 172 9.92 15.13 11.41
C LEU A 172 8.95 16.31 11.18
N TYR A 173 9.36 17.52 11.54
CA TYR A 173 8.57 18.74 11.33
C TYR A 173 9.14 19.63 10.21
N ASN A 174 8.27 20.38 9.54
CA ASN A 174 8.61 21.41 8.56
C ASN A 174 8.50 22.80 9.18
N THR A 175 9.42 23.15 10.07
CA THR A 175 9.45 24.44 10.78
C THR A 175 10.68 25.29 10.44
N GLY A 176 11.38 24.97 9.35
CA GLY A 176 12.61 25.67 8.94
C GLY A 176 13.89 25.24 9.69
N ALA A 177 13.78 24.31 10.64
CA ALA A 177 14.89 23.62 11.28
C ALA A 177 14.57 22.12 11.42
N LEU A 178 15.56 21.24 11.25
CA LEU A 178 15.40 19.81 11.57
C LEU A 178 15.48 19.64 13.09
N HIS A 179 14.33 19.58 13.75
CA HIS A 179 14.24 19.28 15.17
C HIS A 179 14.10 17.77 15.38
N VAL A 180 15.09 17.14 15.99
CA VAL A 180 15.06 15.71 16.38
C VAL A 180 14.95 15.66 17.89
N GLU A 181 13.74 15.40 18.38
CA GLU A 181 13.44 15.38 19.81
C GLU A 181 12.99 13.97 20.23
N PRO A 182 13.90 13.12 20.71
CA PRO A 182 13.52 11.82 21.24
C PRO A 182 12.93 11.96 22.65
N ASN A 183 11.80 11.29 22.92
CA ASN A 183 11.27 11.11 24.27
C ASN A 183 11.32 9.62 24.66
N GLY A 184 12.20 9.26 25.60
CA GLY A 184 12.40 7.88 26.09
C GLY A 184 13.78 7.26 25.78
N ALA A 185 14.02 6.04 26.27
CA ALA A 185 15.34 5.38 26.28
C ALA A 185 15.76 4.69 24.96
N HIS A 186 15.13 4.99 23.83
CA HIS A 186 15.52 4.48 22.51
C HIS A 186 15.42 5.59 21.47
N VAL A 187 16.49 5.80 20.68
CA VAL A 187 16.54 6.84 19.64
C VAL A 187 16.74 6.19 18.25
N PRO A 188 15.67 5.96 17.47
CA PRO A 188 15.81 5.60 16.07
C PRO A 188 15.67 6.86 15.19
N LEU A 189 16.76 7.63 15.13
CA LEU A 189 17.20 8.40 13.97
C LEU A 189 18.71 8.67 14.16
N ALA A 190 19.55 7.84 13.57
CA ALA A 190 20.99 8.06 13.59
C ALA A 190 21.36 9.15 12.57
N ILE A 191 21.52 10.39 13.03
CA ILE A 191 22.53 11.28 12.45
C ILE A 191 23.81 10.98 13.23
N GLY A 192 24.54 9.98 12.75
CA GLY A 192 25.73 9.44 13.38
C GLY A 192 26.54 8.67 12.35
N GLN A 193 27.81 8.43 12.65
CA GLN A 193 28.71 7.80 11.70
C GLN A 193 28.78 6.30 11.84
N TRP A 194 28.96 5.66 10.68
CA TRP A 194 29.28 4.25 10.55
C TRP A 194 30.61 3.93 11.28
N GLU A 195 30.71 2.77 11.91
CA GLU A 195 31.89 2.31 12.66
C GLU A 195 33.20 2.29 11.83
N LYS A 196 33.12 2.35 10.50
CA LYS A 196 34.29 2.44 9.59
C LYS A 196 34.51 3.83 8.99
N ALA A 197 33.80 4.85 9.45
CA ALA A 197 34.02 6.21 9.01
C ALA A 197 35.43 6.67 9.41
N SER A 198 36.11 7.35 8.49
CA SER A 198 37.41 7.95 8.76
C SER A 198 37.26 9.07 9.80
N PRO A 199 38.25 9.32 10.67
CA PRO A 199 38.26 10.48 11.58
C PRO A 199 38.00 11.85 10.91
N ASN A 200 38.23 11.95 9.60
CA ASN A 200 37.99 13.17 8.83
C ASN A 200 36.60 13.24 8.18
N ASP A 201 35.79 12.19 8.23
CA ASP A 201 34.46 12.19 7.66
C ASP A 201 33.53 13.12 8.45
N THR A 202 32.45 13.59 7.82
CA THR A 202 31.50 14.51 8.44
C THR A 202 30.38 13.74 9.11
N ALA A 203 30.13 14.01 10.40
CA ALA A 203 29.03 13.44 11.18
C ALA A 203 27.77 14.32 11.13
N LEU A 204 27.95 15.65 11.12
CA LEU A 204 26.87 16.64 10.95
C LEU A 204 27.40 17.82 10.13
N SER A 205 26.62 18.30 9.15
CA SER A 205 26.94 19.49 8.36
C SER A 205 25.70 20.37 8.23
N ILE A 206 25.81 21.60 8.71
CA ILE A 206 24.83 22.65 8.52
C ILE A 206 25.46 23.64 7.53
N SER A 207 24.80 23.90 6.40
CA SER A 207 25.30 24.78 5.34
C SER A 207 24.29 25.89 5.04
N LYS A 208 24.78 27.08 4.67
CA LYS A 208 23.92 28.15 4.17
C LYS A 208 23.74 27.99 2.66
N GLY A 209 22.67 27.30 2.23
CA GLY A 209 22.29 27.23 0.82
C GLY A 209 22.25 25.82 0.24
N ARG A 210 22.35 25.74 -1.09
CA ARG A 210 22.27 24.49 -1.87
C ARG A 210 23.54 23.64 -1.70
N THR A 211 23.45 22.36 -2.06
CA THR A 211 24.59 21.44 -2.17
C THR A 211 25.78 22.13 -2.87
N SER A 212 26.94 22.19 -2.19
CA SER A 212 28.21 22.86 -2.56
C SER A 212 28.56 24.18 -1.83
N THR A 213 27.67 24.78 -1.05
CA THR A 213 28.05 25.92 -0.18
C THR A 213 28.86 25.47 1.04
N PRO A 214 29.85 26.25 1.51
CA PRO A 214 30.60 25.94 2.72
C PRO A 214 29.69 25.72 3.93
N SER A 215 30.00 24.69 4.73
CA SER A 215 29.30 24.43 6.00
C SER A 215 29.49 25.62 6.94
N VAL A 216 28.40 26.15 7.50
CA VAL A 216 28.45 27.15 8.58
C VAL A 216 28.77 26.51 9.93
N PHE A 217 28.44 25.22 10.08
CA PHE A 217 28.77 24.41 11.23
C PHE A 217 28.93 22.94 10.80
N ARG A 218 29.99 22.29 11.26
CA ARG A 218 30.28 20.90 10.95
C ARG A 218 30.83 20.18 12.18
N VAL A 219 30.30 18.99 12.45
CA VAL A 219 30.84 18.03 13.42
C VAL A 219 31.52 16.91 12.63
N ARG A 220 32.78 16.64 12.93
CA ARG A 220 33.56 15.53 12.36
C ARG A 220 33.31 14.22 13.12
N ALA A 221 33.68 13.13 12.47
CA ALA A 221 33.73 11.77 13.01
C ALA A 221 34.37 11.67 14.39
N ASP A 222 35.50 12.36 14.55
CA ASP A 222 36.34 12.36 15.72
C ASP A 222 35.88 13.35 16.80
N GLY A 223 34.70 13.97 16.61
CA GLY A 223 34.13 14.94 17.52
C GLY A 223 34.63 16.38 17.32
N ARG A 224 35.54 16.66 16.37
CA ARG A 224 35.95 18.03 16.07
C ARG A 224 34.78 18.87 15.55
N LEU A 225 34.75 20.13 15.97
CA LEU A 225 33.78 21.13 15.53
C LEU A 225 34.47 22.15 14.62
N GLU A 226 33.93 22.35 13.41
CA GLU A 226 34.32 23.39 12.48
C GLU A 226 33.16 24.36 12.32
N ALA A 227 33.37 25.64 12.61
CA ALA A 227 32.35 26.68 12.44
C ALA A 227 32.92 27.83 11.61
N ALA A 228 32.10 28.37 10.70
CA ALA A 228 32.48 29.53 9.90
C ALA A 228 32.42 30.85 10.70
N GLY A 229 31.76 30.83 11.86
CA GLY A 229 31.61 31.98 12.77
C GLY A 229 32.02 31.65 14.20
N ALA A 230 31.90 32.65 15.08
CA ALA A 230 32.19 32.48 16.50
C ALA A 230 31.27 31.43 17.13
N VAL A 231 31.87 30.49 17.87
CA VAL A 231 31.15 29.51 18.68
C VAL A 231 31.06 30.06 20.10
N SER A 232 29.85 30.36 20.57
CA SER A 232 29.61 30.69 21.98
C SER A 232 29.24 29.41 22.72
N ALA A 233 30.05 29.04 23.71
CA ALA A 233 29.83 27.84 24.52
C ALA A 233 29.78 28.26 26.00
N PRO A 234 28.59 28.47 26.58
CA PRO A 234 28.45 29.12 27.88
C PRO A 234 28.95 28.30 29.08
N ASN A 235 29.33 27.03 28.88
CA ASN A 235 29.74 26.09 29.93
C ASN A 235 31.08 25.37 29.67
N ILE A 236 31.89 25.83 28.70
CA ILE A 236 33.32 25.54 28.81
C ILE A 236 33.73 26.39 30.01
N GLY A 237 34.18 25.77 31.11
CA GLY A 237 34.42 26.44 32.39
C GLY A 237 35.23 27.73 32.25
N THR A 238 35.39 28.51 33.33
CA THR A 238 35.88 29.91 33.37
C THR A 238 37.21 30.28 32.66
N ALA A 239 37.79 29.39 31.86
CA ALA A 239 38.84 29.63 30.88
C ALA A 239 38.56 30.87 30.03
N ARG A 240 39.41 31.88 30.20
CA ARG A 240 39.45 33.10 29.40
C ARG A 240 40.56 32.95 28.35
N LEU A 241 40.31 33.45 27.14
CA LEU A 241 41.32 33.54 26.09
C LEU A 241 41.89 34.96 26.06
N PHE A 242 43.20 35.09 26.23
CA PHE A 242 43.95 36.35 26.10
C PHE A 242 44.90 36.30 24.91
N SER A 243 45.11 37.43 24.25
CA SER A 243 46.16 37.59 23.23
C SER A 243 46.88 38.92 23.43
N GLY A 244 48.21 38.91 23.38
CA GLY A 244 49.02 40.12 23.58
C GLY A 244 50.52 39.83 23.78
N PRO A 245 51.40 40.84 23.59
CA PRO A 245 52.84 40.68 23.80
C PRO A 245 53.23 40.52 25.28
N VAL A 246 52.33 40.93 26.19
CA VAL A 246 52.51 40.87 27.64
C VAL A 246 51.46 39.92 28.24
N ALA A 247 51.88 39.13 29.22
CA ALA A 247 51.00 38.20 29.92
C ALA A 247 49.87 38.94 30.67
N PRO A 248 48.66 38.35 30.76
CA PRO A 248 47.57 38.94 31.55
C PRO A 248 47.97 39.02 33.02
N THR A 249 47.57 40.10 33.71
CA THR A 249 48.01 40.40 35.09
C THR A 249 47.41 39.49 36.16
N ASN A 250 46.38 38.70 35.85
CA ASN A 250 45.71 37.77 36.78
C ASN A 250 45.22 36.50 36.05
N PRO A 251 46.12 35.58 35.62
CA PRO A 251 45.73 34.33 34.98
C PRO A 251 45.08 33.38 35.99
N LYS A 252 44.03 32.67 35.58
CA LYS A 252 43.37 31.59 36.31
C LYS A 252 43.72 30.25 35.67
N VAL A 253 43.70 29.17 36.45
CA VAL A 253 43.84 27.81 35.93
C VAL A 253 42.76 27.57 34.88
N GLY A 254 43.18 27.21 33.66
CA GLY A 254 42.30 27.04 32.49
C GLY A 254 42.32 28.22 31.52
N ASP A 255 42.86 29.39 31.90
CA ASP A 255 43.05 30.49 30.93
C ASP A 255 44.08 30.10 29.87
N VAL A 256 43.82 30.52 28.63
CA VAL A 256 44.73 30.35 27.50
C VAL A 256 45.26 31.73 27.13
N TRP A 257 46.58 31.90 27.12
CA TRP A 257 47.23 33.11 26.64
C TRP A 257 48.08 32.80 25.41
N VAL A 258 47.84 33.53 24.32
CA VAL A 258 48.62 33.46 23.10
C VAL A 258 49.53 34.68 23.04
N GLN A 259 50.82 34.48 23.33
CA GLN A 259 51.83 35.52 23.16
C GLN A 259 52.22 35.64 21.69
N TYR A 260 52.14 36.84 21.15
CA TYR A 260 52.78 37.18 19.87
C TYR A 260 53.87 38.20 20.11
N VAL A 261 54.99 38.02 19.41
CA VAL A 261 56.09 38.98 19.41
C VAL A 261 55.68 40.10 18.45
N ALA A 262 55.63 41.33 18.94
CA ALA A 262 55.48 42.51 18.09
C ALA A 262 56.76 42.76 17.31
#